data_AF-A0AAU0NQE8-F1
#
_entry.id   AF-A0AAU0NQE8-F1
#
_cell.length_a   1.000
_cell.length_b   1.000
_cell.length_c   1.000
_cell.angle_alpha   90.00
_cell.angle_beta   90.00
_cell.angle_gamma   90.00
#
_symmetry.space_group_name_H-M   'P 1'
#
loop_
_entity.id
_entity.type
_entity.pdbx_description
1 polymer ?
#
loop_
_entity_poly.entity_id
_entity_poly.type
_entity_poly.pdbx_seq_one_letter_code
_entity_poly.pdbx_strand_id
1 'polypeptide(L)' 'MLLTVTLISAVIIFIEGVPLFKKKMWKEFITVLTLLIIAIFLVVEHGLGIPTPIDIANKLLYPLGRTVFRLH' A
#
# COMPACT_ATOMS: atom_id res chain seq x y z
N MET A 1 6.40 3.79 -10.90
CA MET A 1 5.79 3.46 -9.59
C MET A 1 5.86 1.97 -9.30
N LEU A 2 5.32 1.10 -10.17
CA LEU A 2 5.42 -0.37 -10.03
C LEU A 2 6.87 -0.87 -9.90
N LEU A 3 7.75 -0.51 -10.84
CA LEU A 3 9.18 -0.89 -10.81
C LEU A 3 9.88 -0.51 -9.49
N THR A 4 9.59 0.68 -8.98
CA THR A 4 10.15 1.19 -7.71
C THR A 4 9.69 0.35 -6.52
N VAL A 5 8.40 0.01 -6.49
CA VAL A 5 7.80 -0.84 -5.46
C VAL A 5 8.37 -2.26 -5.53
N THR A 6 8.55 -2.82 -6.73
CA THR A 6 9.16 -4.14 -6.90
C THR A 6 10.60 -4.17 -6.37
N LEU A 7 11.40 -3.14 -6.65
CA LEU A 7 12.78 -3.03 -6.15
C LEU A 7 12.83 -2.92 -4.62
N ILE A 8 12.00 -2.07 -4.02
CA ILE A 8 11.94 -1.91 -2.56
C ILE A 8 11.48 -3.20 -1.89
N SER A 9 10.45 -3.85 -2.45
CA SER A 9 9.97 -5.15 -2.00
C SER A 9 11.05 -6.22 -2.01
N ALA A 10 11.89 -6.28 -3.05
CA ALA A 10 13.00 -7.22 -3.12
C ALA A 10 14.06 -6.94 -2.04
N VAL A 11 14.36 -5.67 -1.78
CA VAL A 11 15.29 -5.26 -0.72
C VAL A 11 14.75 -5.64 0.67
N ILE A 12 13.46 -5.42 0.95
CA ILE A 12 12.83 -5.79 2.21
C ILE A 12 12.89 -7.32 2.42
N ILE A 13 12.56 -8.11 1.40
CA ILE A 13 12.66 -9.58 1.49
C ILE A 13 14.10 -10.01 1.76
N PHE A 14 15.10 -9.35 1.15
CA PHE A 14 16.50 -9.69 1.37
C PHE A 14 16.99 -9.32 2.79
N ILE A 15 16.64 -8.13 3.27
CA ILE A 15 17.06 -7.61 4.57
C ILE A 15 16.32 -8.31 5.72
N GLU A 16 15.00 -8.50 5.60
CA GLU A 16 14.17 -9.02 6.68
C GLU A 16 13.76 -10.47 6.46
N GLY A 17 13.39 -10.84 5.23
CA GLY A 17 12.91 -12.20 4.92
C GLY A 17 13.97 -13.28 5.15
N VAL A 18 15.22 -13.04 4.73
CA VAL A 18 16.34 -13.99 4.93
C VAL A 18 16.63 -14.25 6.43
N PRO A 19 16.83 -13.23 7.29
CA PRO A 19 17.04 -13.48 8.72
C PRO A 19 15.80 -14.03 9.42
N LEU A 20 14.58 -13.63 9.05
CA LEU A 20 13.35 -14.18 9.61
C LEU A 20 13.21 -15.69 9.34
N PHE A 21 13.51 -16.11 8.10
CA PHE A 21 13.53 -17.52 7.73
C PHE A 21 14.62 -18.29 8.51
N LYS A 22 15.83 -17.73 8.60
CA LYS A 22 16.93 -18.34 9.38
C LYS A 22 16.61 -18.49 10.86
N LYS A 23 15.89 -17.53 11.46
CA LYS A 23 15.46 -17.57 12.87
C LYS A 23 14.19 -18.41 13.09
N LYS A 24 13.63 -19.04 12.05
CA LYS A 24 12.35 -19.78 12.08
C LYS A 24 11.19 -18.94 12.66
N MET A 25 11.27 -17.63 12.45
CA MET A 25 10.28 -16.64 12.88
C MET A 25 9.14 -16.58 11.86
N TRP A 26 8.39 -17.67 11.77
CA TRP A 26 7.37 -17.89 10.73
C TRP A 26 6.22 -16.91 10.82
N LYS A 27 5.84 -16.49 12.02
CA LYS A 27 4.74 -15.53 12.21
C LYS A 27 5.09 -14.18 11.63
N GLU A 28 6.26 -13.64 12.00
CA GLU A 28 6.76 -12.37 11.49
C GLU A 28 7.02 -12.44 9.99
N PHE A 29 7.56 -13.55 9.49
CA PHE A 29 7.75 -13.77 8.06
C PHE A 29 6.43 -13.70 7.27
N ILE A 30 5.39 -14.38 7.77
CA ILE A 30 4.05 -14.32 7.16
C ILE A 30 3.50 -12.89 7.23
N THR A 31 3.66 -12.18 8.35
CA THR A 31 3.22 -10.79 8.47
C THR A 31 3.88 -9.88 7.44
N VAL A 32 5.21 -9.94 7.30
CA VAL A 32 5.96 -9.16 6.30
C VAL A 32 5.49 -9.51 4.90
N LEU A 33 5.36 -10.80 4.58
CA LEU A 33 4.89 -11.25 3.27
C LEU A 33 3.48 -10.74 2.95
N THR A 34 2.58 -10.76 3.94
CA THR A 34 1.19 -10.30 3.78
C THR A 34 1.15 -8.80 3.51
N LEU A 35 1.92 -8.00 4.25
CA LEU A 35 2.06 -6.56 4.02
C LEU A 35 2.61 -6.25 2.62
N LEU A 36 3.58 -7.04 2.17
CA LEU A 36 4.18 -6.90 0.84
C LEU A 36 3.16 -7.16 -0.28
N ILE A 37 2.33 -8.20 -0.12
CA ILE A 37 1.25 -8.51 -1.06
C ILE A 37 0.22 -7.39 -1.11
N ILE A 38 -0.20 -6.86 0.04
CA ILE A 38 -1.15 -5.74 0.11
C ILE A 38 -0.58 -4.49 -0.58
N ALA A 39 0.70 -4.18 -0.35
CA ALA A 39 1.35 -3.04 -0.97
C ALA A 39 1.42 -3.18 -2.51
N ILE A 40 1.77 -4.36 -3.02
CA ILE A 40 1.78 -4.63 -4.46
C ILE A 40 0.37 -4.50 -5.04
N PHE A 41 -0.63 -5.06 -4.35
CA PHE A 41 -2.03 -5.01 -4.77
C PHE A 41 -2.52 -3.57 -4.92
N LEU A 42 -2.29 -2.71 -3.90
CA LEU A 42 -2.66 -1.29 -3.94
C LEU A 42 -2.01 -0.54 -5.12
N VAL A 43 -0.75 -0.85 -5.42
CA VAL A 43 -0.02 -0.19 -6.51
C VAL A 43 -0.52 -0.66 -7.88
N VAL A 44 -0.91 -1.93 -8.01
CA VAL A 44 -1.54 -2.47 -9.21
C VAL A 44 -2.93 -1.86 -9.41
N GLU A 45 -3.76 -1.80 -8.36
CA GLU A 45 -5.08 -1.15 -8.41
C GLU A 45 -4.98 0.30 -8.87
N HIS A 46 -4.03 1.05 -8.29
CA HIS A 46 -3.77 2.43 -8.68
C HIS A 46 -3.30 2.54 -10.14
N GLY A 47 -2.47 1.62 -10.60
CA GLY A 47 -2.00 1.56 -11.99
C GLY A 47 -3.10 1.18 -13.01
N LEU A 48 -4.10 0.41 -12.60
CA LEU A 48 -5.25 0.03 -13.43
C LEU A 48 -6.35 1.10 -13.44
N GLY A 49 -6.17 2.21 -12.72
CA GLY A 49 -7.18 3.27 -12.62
C GLY A 49 -8.44 2.84 -11.86
N ILE A 50 -8.34 1.79 -11.04
CA ILE A 50 -9.44 1.37 -10.18
C ILE A 50 -9.57 2.42 -9.07
N PRO A 51 -10.74 3.06 -8.91
CA PRO A 51 -10.93 4.07 -7.89
C PRO A 51 -10.77 3.45 -6.51
N THR A 52 -9.81 3.96 -5.74
CA THR A 52 -9.56 3.48 -4.38
C THR A 52 -10.66 3.96 -3.43
N PRO A 53 -10.85 3.32 -2.26
CA PRO A 53 -11.77 3.83 -1.24
C PRO A 53 -11.49 5.28 -0.85
N ILE A 54 -10.23 5.70 -0.92
CA ILE A 54 -9.78 7.07 -0.68
C ILE A 54 -10.27 8.00 -1.80
N ASP A 55 -10.22 7.59 -3.07
CA ASP A 55 -10.75 8.36 -4.19
C ASP A 55 -12.28 8.53 -4.07
N ILE A 56 -12.97 7.48 -3.64
CA ILE A 56 -14.43 7.52 -3.38
C ILE A 56 -14.73 8.47 -2.22
N ALA A 57 -13.99 8.37 -1.12
CA ALA A 57 -14.13 9.24 0.04
C ALA A 57 -13.86 10.71 -0.34
N ASN A 58 -12.79 10.98 -1.09
CA ASN A 58 -12.50 12.32 -1.61
C ASN A 58 -13.64 12.82 -2.48
N LYS A 59 -14.17 12.01 -3.40
CA LYS A 59 -15.28 12.42 -4.27
C LYS A 59 -16.56 12.72 -3.49
N LEU A 60 -16.81 12.01 -2.39
CA LEU A 60 -17.95 12.22 -1.50
C LEU A 60 -17.79 13.45 -0.60
N LEU A 61 -16.58 13.68 -0.08
CA LEU A 61 -16.26 14.76 0.85
C LEU A 61 -15.91 16.08 0.15
N TYR A 62 -15.48 16.04 -1.11
CA TYR A 62 -15.18 17.22 -1.93
C TYR A 62 -16.33 18.24 -1.97
N PRO A 63 -17.60 17.86 -2.23
CA PRO A 63 -18.71 18.82 -2.18
C PRO A 63 -18.92 19.42 -0.79
N LEU A 64 -18.69 18.65 0.29
CA LEU A 64 -18.78 19.14 1.68
C LEU A 64 -17.64 20.11 2.03
N GLY A 65 -16.42 19.81 1.61
CA GLY A 65 -15.28 20.73 1.77
C GLY A 65 -15.51 22.02 0.99
N ARG A 66 -16.08 21.94 -0.22
CA ARG A 66 -16.39 23.12 -1.02
C ARG A 66 -17.42 24.03 -0.37
N THR A 67 -18.44 23.49 0.30
CA THR A 67 -19.45 24.30 1.01
C THR A 67 -18.89 24.89 2.30
N VAL A 68 -18.03 24.19 3.02
CA VAL A 68 -17.43 24.67 4.27
C VAL A 68 -16.38 25.77 4.02
N PHE A 69 -15.50 25.58 3.03
CA PHE A 69 -14.39 26.51 2.76
C PHE A 69 -14.73 27.64 1.77
N ARG A 70 -15.85 27.60 1.04
CA ARG A 70 -16.36 28.76 0.27
C ARG A 70 -17.14 29.78 1.10
N LEU A 71 -17.36 29.52 2.39
CA LEU A 71 -18.06 30.46 3.27
C LEU A 71 -17.16 31.55 3.87
N HIS A 72 -15.92 31.69 3.38
CA HIS A 72 -14.98 32.75 3.75
C HIS A 72 -14.57 33.58 2.55
#